data_AF-A0A1F5C6F3-F1
#
_entry.id   AF-A0A1F5C6F3-F1
#
_cell.length_a   1.000
_cell.length_b   1.000
_cell.length_c   1.000
_cell.angle_alpha   90.00
_cell.angle_beta   90.00
_cell.angle_gamma   90.00
#
_symmetry.space_group_name_H-M   'P 1'
#
loop_
_entity.id
_entity.type
_entity.pdbx_description
1 polymer ?
#
loop_
_entity_poly.entity_id
_entity_poly.type
_entity_poly.pdbx_seq_one_letter_code
_entity_poly.pdbx_strand_id
1 'polypeptide(L)' 'MTKEKELQDKNQEELIKILKEKQNRLLELRFGASVKNVKDTSEFQKIRKDIARILTIINKK' A
#
# COMPACT_ATOMS: atom_id res chain seq x y z
N MET A 1 0.30 -11.17 -2.51
CA MET A 1 1.73 -10.90 -2.24
C MET A 1 2.27 -10.31 -3.52
N THR A 2 2.44 -9.00 -3.58
CA THR A 2 2.90 -8.30 -4.78
C THR A 2 4.38 -8.61 -4.97
N LYS A 3 4.76 -9.15 -6.13
CA LYS A 3 6.14 -9.58 -6.40
C LYS A 3 7.04 -8.35 -6.37
N GLU A 4 7.93 -8.30 -5.38
CA GLU A 4 8.87 -7.19 -5.14
C GLU A 4 9.72 -6.83 -6.37
N LYS A 5 9.94 -7.80 -7.27
CA LYS A 5 10.62 -7.61 -8.56
C LYS A 5 9.89 -6.65 -9.51
N GLU A 6 8.55 -6.66 -9.54
CA GLU A 6 7.77 -5.78 -10.43
C GLU A 6 7.78 -4.31 -9.98
N LEU A 7 8.01 -4.07 -8.68
CA LEU A 7 8.14 -2.73 -8.11
C LEU A 7 9.55 -2.16 -8.28
N GLN A 8 10.58 -3.01 -8.32
CA GLN A 8 11.96 -2.55 -8.56
C GLN A 8 12.18 -2.04 -9.99
N ASP A 9 11.48 -2.63 -10.98
CA ASP A 9 11.57 -2.25 -12.39
C ASP A 9 10.82 -0.93 -12.69
N LYS A 10 9.92 -0.52 -11.80
CA LYS A 10 9.14 0.72 -11.96
C LYS A 10 9.97 1.98 -11.68
N ASN A 11 9.62 3.05 -12.40
CA ASN A 11 10.22 4.36 -12.21
C ASN A 11 9.80 4.96 -10.86
N GLN A 12 10.61 5.87 -10.30
CA GLN A 12 10.35 6.44 -8.97
C GLN A 12 8.99 7.18 -8.90
N GLU A 13 8.61 7.85 -9.98
CA GLU A 13 7.32 8.54 -10.08
C GLU A 13 6.12 7.58 -10.05
N GLU A 14 6.26 6.41 -10.69
CA GLU A 14 5.26 5.34 -10.65
C GLU A 14 5.13 4.75 -9.24
N LEU A 15 6.24 4.58 -8.54
CA LEU A 15 6.22 4.13 -7.14
C LEU A 15 5.50 5.13 -6.23
N ILE A 16 5.71 6.43 -6.44
CA ILE A 16 5.03 7.49 -5.68
C ILE A 16 3.53 7.50 -6.00
N LYS A 17 3.12 7.29 -7.25
CA LYS A 17 1.69 7.15 -7.62
C LYS A 17 1.04 5.97 -6.91
N ILE A 18 1.66 4.79 -6.98
CA ILE A 18 1.15 3.58 -6.32
C ILE A 18 1.09 3.79 -4.80
N LEU A 19 2.09 4.44 -4.21
CA LEU A 19 2.10 4.77 -2.78
C LEU A 19 0.89 5.63 -2.39
N LYS A 20 0.60 6.69 -3.16
CA LYS A 20 -0.58 7.54 -2.93
C LYS A 20 -1.88 6.76 -3.03
N GLU A 21 -2.00 5.89 -4.02
CA GLU A 21 -3.19 5.06 -4.21
C GLU A 21 -3.40 4.09 -3.02
N LYS A 22 -2.35 3.43 -2.55
CA LYS A 22 -2.40 2.57 -1.36
C LYS A 22 -2.74 3.35 -0.08
N GLN A 23 -2.24 4.57 0.07
CA GLN A 23 -2.58 5.44 1.21
C GLN A 23 -4.05 5.87 1.18
N ASN A 24 -4.59 6.24 0.02
CA ASN A 24 -6.02 6.53 -0.15
C ASN A 24 -6.87 5.29 0.18
N ARG A 25 -6.47 4.10 -0.30
CA ARG A 25 -7.17 2.86 0.03
C ARG A 25 -7.14 2.56 1.53
N LEU A 26 -6.03 2.82 2.20
CA LEU A 26 -5.91 2.69 3.66
C LEU A 26 -6.87 3.63 4.39
N LEU A 27 -7.04 4.86 3.88
CA LEU A 27 -7.95 5.87 4.40
C LEU A 27 -9.41 5.41 4.24
N GLU A 28 -9.80 4.94 3.05
CA GLU A 28 -11.13 4.35 2.80
C GLU A 28 -11.41 3.18 3.75
N LEU A 29 -10.45 2.28 3.93
CA LEU A 29 -10.58 1.15 4.85
C LEU A 29 -10.69 1.61 6.31
N ARG A 30 -9.99 2.68 6.71
CA ARG A 30 -10.12 3.28 8.05
C ARG A 30 -11.53 3.84 8.27
N PHE A 31 -12.07 4.54 7.27
CA PHE A 31 -13.43 5.07 7.33
C PHE A 31 -14.46 3.94 7.37
N GLY A 32 -14.36 2.96 6.47
CA GLY A 32 -15.22 1.78 6.45
C GLY A 32 -15.13 0.95 7.73
N ALA A 33 -13.95 0.91 8.36
CA ALA A 33 -13.77 0.24 9.63
C ALA A 33 -14.47 0.93 10.80
N SER A 34 -14.43 2.27 10.82
CA SER A 34 -15.13 3.07 11.81
C SER A 34 -16.66 2.90 11.74
N VAL A 35 -17.18 2.61 10.54
CA VAL A 35 -18.61 2.39 10.26
C VAL A 35 -19.08 0.95 10.60
N LYS A 36 -18.29 0.18 11.36
CA LYS A 36 -18.69 -1.10 11.99
C LYS A 36 -18.86 -2.31 11.04
N ASN A 37 -18.31 -2.26 9.82
CA ASN A 37 -18.34 -3.37 8.86
C ASN A 37 -16.93 -3.84 8.44
N VAL A 38 -16.02 -4.08 9.40
CA VAL A 38 -14.70 -4.63 9.06
C VAL A 38 -14.83 -6.12 8.76
N LYS A 39 -15.06 -6.47 7.49
CA LYS A 39 -15.00 -7.86 7.03
C LYS A 39 -13.55 -8.37 6.86
N ASP A 40 -12.59 -7.49 6.60
CA ASP A 40 -11.21 -7.89 6.23
C ASP A 40 -10.13 -7.07 6.95
N THR A 41 -9.88 -7.38 8.23
CA THR A 41 -8.71 -6.88 8.98
C THR A 41 -7.37 -7.28 8.31
N SER A 42 -7.37 -8.39 7.58
CA SER A 42 -6.23 -8.88 6.80
C SER A 42 -5.82 -7.93 5.68
N GLU A 43 -6.78 -7.27 5.02
CA GLU A 43 -6.48 -6.32 3.95
C GLU A 43 -5.74 -5.09 4.48
N PHE A 44 -6.10 -4.63 5.69
CA PHE A 44 -5.42 -3.53 6.36
C PHE A 44 -3.95 -3.82 6.65
N GLN A 45 -3.63 -5.04 7.07
CA GLN A 45 -2.24 -5.47 7.28
C GLN A 45 -1.48 -5.62 5.96
N LYS A 46 -2.14 -6.15 4.91
CA LYS A 46 -1.53 -6.29 3.58
C LYS A 46 -1.16 -4.93 2.99
N ILE A 47 -2.07 -3.95 3.04
CA ILE A 47 -1.83 -2.60 2.51
C ILE A 47 -0.72 -1.90 3.28
N ARG A 48 -0.69 -1.99 4.62
CA ARG A 48 0.41 -1.44 5.42
C ARG A 48 1.77 -2.03 5.04
N LYS A 49 1.84 -3.36 4.84
CA LYS A 49 3.07 -4.03 4.39
C LYS A 49 3.48 -3.61 2.98
N ASP A 50 2.52 -3.43 2.07
CA ASP A 50 2.77 -2.98 0.69
C ASP A 50 3.36 -1.56 0.68
N ILE A 51 2.80 -0.63 1.47
CA ILE A 51 3.33 0.74 1.63
C ILE A 51 4.76 0.71 2.17
N ALA A 52 5.02 -0.10 3.20
CA ALA A 52 6.36 -0.21 3.78
C ALA A 52 7.39 -0.75 2.77
N ARG A 53 7.02 -1.73 1.95
CA ARG A 53 7.88 -2.24 0.87
C ARG A 53 8.17 -1.18 -0.18
N ILE A 54 7.15 -0.43 -0.63
CA ILE A 54 7.32 0.65 -1.61
C ILE A 54 8.27 1.72 -1.07
N LEU A 55 8.08 2.16 0.18
CA LEU A 55 8.98 3.12 0.84
C LEU A 55 10.41 2.59 0.95
N THR A 56 10.58 1.31 1.27
CA THR A 56 11.91 0.68 1.34
C THR A 56 12.60 0.66 -0.02
N ILE A 57 11.86 0.38 -1.11
CA ILE A 57 12.40 0.40 -2.47
C ILE A 57 12.81 1.82 -2.87
N ILE A 58 11.96 2.82 -2.59
CA ILE A 58 12.27 4.24 -2.87
C ILE A 58 13.52 4.67 -2.12
N ASN A 59 13.68 4.30 -0.85
CA ASN A 59 14.84 4.69 -0.03
C ASN A 59 16.13 3.96 -0.39
N LYS A 60 16.03 2.81 -1.06
CA LYS A 60 17.19 1.99 -1.48
C LYS A 60 17.69 2.37 -2.88
N LYS A 61 16.88 3.11 -3.65
CA LYS A 61 17.26 3.70 -4.93
C LYS A 61 18.06 4.98 -4.69
#